data_AF-M0DWL8-F1
#
_entry.id   AF-M0DWL8-F1
#
_cell.length_a   1.000
_cell.length_b   1.000
_cell.length_c   1.000
_cell.angle_alpha   90.00
_cell.angle_beta   90.00
_cell.angle_gamma   90.00
#
_symmetry.space_group_name_H-M   'P 1'
#
loop_
_entity.id
_entity.type
_entity.pdbx_description
1 polymer ?
#
loop_
_entity_poly.entity_id
_entity_poly.type
_entity_poly.pdbx_seq_one_letter_code
_entity_poly.pdbx_strand_id
1 'polypeptide(L)'
;MIADRFFAELRDKHDVDDAIFLVDGAAPLQRACRKHGLGFRYERHGNRNSVERVFREVKRRTASFSNCFSNAEAETADEWLRSFAFAWNQRI
;
A
#
# COMPACT_ATOMS: atom_id res chain seq x y z
N MET A 1 14.57 3.03 6.64
CA MET A 1 14.58 3.80 5.40
C MET A 1 13.28 3.64 4.61
N ILE A 2 12.91 2.45 4.13
CA ILE A 2 11.68 2.28 3.32
C ILE A 2 10.40 2.59 4.12
N ALA A 3 10.22 1.97 5.28
CA ALA A 3 9.05 2.22 6.14
C ALA A 3 8.90 3.68 6.55
N ASP A 4 10.03 4.34 6.84
CA ASP A 4 10.09 5.74 7.21
C ASP A 4 9.62 6.65 6.08
N ARG A 5 10.21 6.49 4.89
CA ARG A 5 9.79 7.21 3.69
C ARG A 5 8.34 6.94 3.33
N PHE A 6 7.88 5.70 3.48
CA PHE A 6 6.50 5.33 3.24
C PHE A 6 5.53 6.12 4.13
N PHE A 7 5.75 6.17 5.45
CA PHE A 7 4.86 6.92 6.34
C PHE A 7 4.97 8.43 6.18
N ALA A 8 6.16 8.95 5.83
CA ALA A 8 6.31 10.35 5.48
C ALA A 8 5.46 10.73 4.25
N GLU A 9 5.58 9.96 3.16
CA GLU A 9 4.79 10.20 1.94
C GLU A 9 3.29 9.94 2.15
N LEU A 10 2.93 8.98 3.00
CA LEU A 10 1.54 8.68 3.30
C LEU A 10 0.86 9.86 4.01
N ARG A 11 1.53 10.45 5.00
CA ARG A 11 1.03 11.60 5.77
C ARG A 11 0.94 12.88 4.94
N ASP A 12 1.87 13.06 4.00
CA ASP A 12 1.86 14.20 3.08
C ASP A 12 0.66 14.15 2.12
N LYS A 13 0.26 12.94 1.69
CA LYS A 13 -0.79 12.74 0.68
C LYS A 13 -2.18 12.50 1.26
N HIS A 14 -2.28 12.09 2.53
CA HIS A 14 -3.53 11.66 3.15
C HIS A 14 -3.63 12.13 4.59
N ASP A 15 -4.83 12.52 5.01
CA ASP A 15 -5.13 12.83 6.41
C ASP A 15 -5.23 11.53 7.22
N VAL A 16 -4.15 11.19 7.92
CA VAL A 16 -3.98 9.94 8.68
C VAL A 16 -3.54 10.17 10.12
N ASP A 17 -3.55 11.43 10.57
CA ASP A 17 -3.02 11.78 11.89
C ASP A 17 -3.82 11.12 13.03
N ASP A 18 -5.13 10.99 12.85
CA ASP A 18 -6.03 10.31 13.80
C ASP A 18 -6.23 8.80 13.52
N ALA A 19 -5.53 8.25 12.51
CA ALA A 19 -5.68 6.85 12.12
C ALA A 19 -4.91 5.90 13.05
N ILE A 20 -5.43 4.67 13.21
CA ILE A 20 -4.73 3.58 13.90
C ILE A 20 -4.23 2.57 12.86
N PHE A 21 -2.90 2.49 12.72
CA PHE A 21 -2.25 1.53 11.83
C PHE A 21 -2.18 0.14 12.47
N LEU A 22 -2.79 -0.85 11.82
CA LEU A 22 -2.67 -2.25 12.21
C LEU A 22 -1.46 -2.85 11.50
N VAL A 23 -0.46 -3.26 12.30
CA VAL A 23 0.80 -3.80 11.80
C VAL A 23 1.12 -5.11 12.50
N ASP A 24 1.62 -6.08 11.75
CA ASP A 24 2.15 -7.31 12.33
C ASP A 24 3.50 -7.02 13.05
N GLY A 25 4.27 -8.07 13.36
CA GLY A 25 5.51 -8.00 14.15
C GLY A 25 6.67 -7.33 13.44
N ALA A 26 6.40 -6.61 12.34
CA ALA A 26 7.38 -5.92 11.52
C ALA A 26 7.96 -4.71 12.26
N ALA A 27 9.05 -4.93 12.98
CA ALA A 27 9.76 -3.90 13.74
C ALA A 27 10.09 -2.61 12.94
N PRO A 28 10.42 -2.66 11.62
CA PRO A 28 10.64 -1.43 10.85
C PRO A 28 9.40 -0.53 10.73
N LEU A 29 8.20 -1.11 10.60
CA LEU A 29 6.96 -0.34 10.48
C LEU A 29 6.57 0.27 11.83
N GLN A 30 6.66 -0.52 12.90
CA GLN A 30 6.39 -0.03 14.26
C GLN A 30 7.29 1.14 14.65
N ARG A 31 8.59 1.06 14.32
CA ARG A 31 9.54 2.16 14.57
C ARG A 31 9.21 3.41 13.75
N ALA A 32 8.80 3.24 12.49
CA ALA A 32 8.43 4.37 11.66
C ALA A 32 7.15 5.07 12.17
N CYS A 33 6.10 4.32 12.51
CA CYS A 33 4.90 4.89 13.13
C CYS A 33 5.24 5.72 14.38
N ARG A 34 6.06 5.16 15.29
CA ARG A 34 6.54 5.89 16.48
C ARG A 34 7.28 7.18 16.13
N LYS A 35 8.17 7.13 15.14
CA LYS A 35 8.95 8.30 14.71
C LYS A 35 8.06 9.40 14.12
N HIS A 36 6.99 9.04 13.41
CA HIS A 36 6.06 9.99 12.79
C HIS A 36 4.90 10.42 13.72
N GLY A 37 4.84 9.89 14.95
CA GLY A 37 3.76 10.19 15.91
C GLY A 37 2.43 9.52 15.57
N LEU A 38 2.43 8.51 14.68
CA LEU A 38 1.22 7.83 14.22
C LEU A 38 0.82 6.71 15.20
N GLY A 39 -0.49 6.62 15.47
CA GLY A 39 -1.05 5.55 16.28
C GLY A 39 -0.88 4.19 15.59
N PHE A 40 -0.40 3.17 16.32
CA PHE A 40 -0.32 1.82 15.77
C PHE A 40 -0.66 0.76 16.82
N ARG A 41 -1.16 -0.38 16.34
CA ARG A 41 -1.47 -1.56 17.15
C ARG A 41 -0.86 -2.80 16.50
N TYR A 42 -0.20 -3.61 17.33
CA TYR A 42 0.24 -4.94 16.92
C TYR A 42 -0.98 -5.85 16.72
N GLU A 43 -1.13 -6.41 15.54
CA GLU A 43 -2.27 -7.28 15.20
C GLU A 43 -1.79 -8.48 14.37
N ARG A 44 -1.69 -9.65 15.02
CA ARG A 44 -1.15 -10.87 14.39
C ARG A 44 -2.17 -11.59 13.51
N HIS A 45 -3.46 -11.50 13.86
CA HIS A 45 -4.54 -12.26 13.23
C HIS A 45 -5.84 -11.44 13.14
N GLY A 46 -5.74 -10.15 12.80
CA GLY A 46 -6.90 -9.24 12.74
C GLY A 46 -7.93 -9.63 11.68
N ASN A 47 -8.51 -8.67 10.96
CA ASN A 47 -9.44 -9.00 9.86
C ASN A 47 -8.69 -9.52 8.61
N ARG A 48 -8.00 -10.66 8.79
CA ARG A 48 -7.20 -11.34 7.77
C ARG A 48 -8.02 -11.60 6.51
N ASN A 49 -9.31 -11.93 6.65
CA ASN A 49 -10.20 -12.15 5.52
C ASN A 49 -10.36 -10.89 4.64
N SER A 50 -10.54 -9.72 5.25
CA SER A 50 -10.71 -8.47 4.49
C SER A 50 -9.40 -8.03 3.87
N VAL A 51 -8.29 -8.12 4.62
CA VAL A 51 -6.95 -7.81 4.12
C VAL A 51 -6.58 -8.74 2.95
N GLU A 52 -6.75 -10.06 3.11
CA GLU A 52 -6.53 -11.03 2.05
C GLU A 52 -7.43 -10.80 0.85
N ARG A 53 -8.69 -10.38 1.04
CA ARG A 53 -9.59 -10.01 -0.05
C ARG A 53 -9.06 -8.82 -0.84
N VAL A 54 -8.58 -7.77 -0.18
CA VAL A 54 -7.93 -6.63 -0.84
C VAL A 54 -6.70 -7.08 -1.62
N PHE A 55 -5.79 -7.85 -1.00
CA PHE A 55 -4.60 -8.35 -1.69
C PHE A 55 -4.92 -9.24 -2.90
N ARG A 56 -5.94 -10.09 -2.79
CA ARG A 56 -6.38 -10.95 -3.89
C ARG A 56 -6.92 -10.10 -5.05
N GLU A 57 -7.70 -9.06 -4.75
CA GLU A 57 -8.25 -8.17 -5.78
C GLU A 57 -7.17 -7.32 -6.44
N VAL A 58 -6.20 -6.82 -5.68
CA VAL A 58 -5.02 -6.12 -6.22
C VAL A 58 -4.30 -7.05 -7.19
N LYS A 59 -3.94 -8.28 -6.78
CA LYS A 59 -3.27 -9.26 -7.66
C LYS A 59 -4.09 -9.60 -8.91
N ARG A 60 -5.39 -9.84 -8.76
CA ARG A 60 -6.29 -10.16 -9.88
C ARG A 60 -6.30 -9.04 -10.92
N ARG A 61 -6.39 -7.79 -10.47
CA ARG A 61 -6.44 -6.63 -11.36
C ARG A 61 -5.08 -6.24 -11.90
N THR A 62 -3.99 -6.45 -11.16
CA THR A 62 -2.62 -6.36 -11.69
C THR A 62 -2.46 -7.32 -12.87
N ALA A 63 -2.92 -8.57 -12.75
CA ALA A 63 -2.92 -9.52 -13.86
C ALA A 63 -3.82 -9.07 -15.03
N SER A 64 -5.03 -8.57 -14.74
CA SER A 64 -5.93 -8.02 -15.76
C SER A 64 -5.34 -6.82 -16.48
N PHE A 65 -4.69 -5.91 -15.76
CA PHE A 65 -4.01 -4.73 -16.32
C PHE A 65 -2.84 -5.15 -17.18
N SER A 66 -2.00 -6.09 -16.71
CA SER A 66 -0.92 -6.68 -17.51
C SER A 66 -1.45 -7.31 -18.81
N ASN A 67 -2.61 -7.96 -18.78
CA ASN A 67 -3.21 -8.54 -19.99
C ASN A 67 -3.79 -7.47 -20.93
N CYS A 68 -4.41 -6.42 -20.39
CA CYS A 68 -4.93 -5.30 -21.21
C CYS A 68 -3.81 -4.48 -21.86
N PHE A 69 -2.65 -4.42 -21.20
CA PHE A 69 -1.49 -3.65 -21.61
C PHE A 69 -0.30 -4.56 -21.95
N SER A 70 -0.55 -5.77 -22.45
CA SER A 70 0.51 -6.72 -22.81
C SER A 70 1.47 -6.20 -23.88
N ASN A 71 1.04 -5.16 -24.62
CA ASN A 71 1.82 -4.48 -25.65
C ASN A 71 2.43 -3.15 -25.15
N ALA A 72 2.20 -2.75 -23.91
CA ALA A 72 2.78 -1.54 -23.34
C ALA A 72 4.08 -1.91 -22.63
N GLU A 73 5.19 -1.33 -23.07
CA GLU A 73 6.47 -1.45 -22.39
C GLU A 73 6.56 -0.37 -21.29
N ALA A 74 6.91 -0.79 -20.08
CA ALA A 74 7.34 0.09 -19.01
C ALA A 74 8.82 -0.18 -18.74
N GLU A 75 9.64 0.87 -18.67
CA GLU A 75 11.09 0.74 -18.51
C GLU A 75 11.43 0.23 -17.11
N THR A 76 10.59 0.54 -16.11
CA THR A 76 10.76 0.10 -14.72
C THR A 76 9.47 -0.41 -14.08
N ALA A 77 9.63 -1.22 -13.03
CA ALA A 77 8.51 -1.65 -12.20
C ALA A 77 7.79 -0.48 -11.49
N ASP A 78 8.49 0.63 -11.19
CA ASP A 78 7.89 1.82 -10.56
C ASP A 78 6.91 2.51 -11.51
N GLU A 79 7.31 2.72 -12.77
CA GLU A 79 6.45 3.31 -13.80
C GLU A 79 5.22 2.45 -14.08
N TRP A 80 5.40 1.13 -14.10
CA TRP A 80 4.31 0.18 -14.25
C TRP A 80 3.31 0.30 -13.09
N LEU A 81 3.79 0.34 -11.84
CA LEU A 81 2.95 0.48 -10.64
C LEU A 81 2.22 1.84 -10.58
N ARG A 82 2.86 2.93 -11.00
CA ARG A 82 2.22 4.25 -11.09
C ARG A 82 1.10 4.27 -12.11
N SER A 83 1.32 3.68 -13.28
CA SER A 83 0.33 3.58 -14.35
C SER A 83 -0.89 2.76 -13.89
N PHE A 84 -0.63 1.64 -13.21
CA PHE A 84 -1.67 0.83 -12.59
C PHE A 84 -2.46 1.62 -11.52
N ALA A 85 -1.78 2.32 -10.62
CA ALA A 85 -2.41 3.10 -9.54
C ALA A 85 -3.26 4.26 -10.08
N PHE A 86 -2.81 4.94 -11.14
CA PHE A 86 -3.58 5.98 -11.82
C PHE A 86 -4.87 5.41 -12.42
N ALA A 87 -4.77 4.34 -13.22
CA ALA A 87 -5.93 3.69 -13.82
C ALA A 87 -6.92 3.16 -12.77
N TRP A 88 -6.41 2.74 -11.61
CA TRP A 88 -7.21 2.28 -10.48
C TRP A 88 -7.96 3.40 -9.78
N ASN A 89 -7.26 4.47 -9.39
CA ASN A 89 -7.81 5.54 -8.56
C ASN A 89 -8.74 6.50 -9.33
N GLN A 90 -8.68 6.51 -10.67
CA GLN A 90 -9.53 7.36 -11.51
C GLN A 90 -10.84 6.69 -11.98
N ARG A 91 -11.04 5.40 -11.69
CA ARG A 91 -12.28 4.66 -12.05
C ARG A 91 -13.21 4.39 -10.86
N ILE A 92 -13.09 5.17 -9.80
CA ILE A 92 -14.01 5.17 -8.65
C ILE A 92 -14.79 6.49 -8.66
#